data_AF-A0A5C7IGD8-F1
#
_entry.id   AF-A0A5C7IGD8-F1
#
_cell.length_a   1.000
_cell.length_b   1.000
_cell.length_c   1.000
_cell.angle_alpha   90.00
_cell.angle_beta   90.00
_cell.angle_gamma   90.00
#
_symmetry.space_group_name_H-M   'P 1'
#
loop_
_entity.id
_entity.type
_entity.pdbx_description
1 polymer ?
#
loop_
_entity_poly.entity_id
_entity_poly.type
_entity_poly.pdbx_seq_one_letter_code
_entity_poly.pdbx_strand_id
1 'polypeptide(L)'
;MNDVKGMLSLYEATHLRLHEEDILEEALAFSKAQLIKSLAENSCPRLAKQISNTLEYPLHKSMPRLEALKFISFYEQEESINETLLLFAKLDFNRVQLLHQQDLSHLSRS
;
A
#
# COMPACT_ATOMS: atom_id res chain seq x y z
N MET A 1 -11.92 3.11 19.69
CA MET A 1 -11.83 2.13 18.59
C MET A 1 -10.39 2.20 18.13
N ASN A 2 -9.54 1.31 18.66
CA ASN A 2 -8.08 1.47 18.61
C ASN A 2 -7.39 0.56 17.57
N ASP A 3 -8.17 -0.05 16.68
CA ASP A 3 -7.67 -0.96 15.66
C ASP A 3 -7.47 -0.23 14.32
N VAL A 4 -6.34 0.47 14.21
CA VAL A 4 -5.97 1.18 12.96
C VAL A 4 -5.75 0.19 11.81
N LYS A 5 -5.24 -1.02 12.08
CA LYS A 5 -5.01 -2.04 11.05
C LYS A 5 -6.32 -2.56 10.48
N GLY A 6 -7.32 -2.79 11.34
CA GLY A 6 -8.69 -3.10 10.92
C GLY A 6 -9.31 -1.98 10.08
N MET A 7 -9.11 -0.72 10.46
CA MET A 7 -9.59 0.44 9.67
C MET A 7 -8.92 0.55 8.30
N LEU A 8 -7.61 0.33 8.21
CA LEU A 8 -6.91 0.26 6.92
C LEU A 8 -7.47 -0.85 6.04
N SER A 9 -7.67 -2.04 6.61
CA SER A 9 -8.20 -3.20 5.89
C SER A 9 -9.62 -2.96 5.38
N LEU A 10 -10.48 -2.37 6.21
CA LEU A 10 -11.85 -1.99 5.83
C LEU A 10 -11.84 -0.94 4.72
N TYR A 11 -11.03 0.11 4.86
CA TYR A 11 -10.91 1.16 3.85
C TYR A 11 -10.49 0.57 2.50
N GLU A 12 -9.46 -0.28 2.46
CA GLU A 12 -9.01 -0.94 1.23
C GLU A 12 -10.10 -1.80 0.60
N ALA A 13 -10.82 -2.59 1.40
CA ALA A 13 -11.92 -3.43 0.92
C ALA A 13 -13.05 -2.61 0.27
N THR A 14 -13.33 -1.41 0.78
CA THR A 14 -14.39 -0.54 0.21
C THR A 14 -14.06 0.01 -1.17
N HIS A 15 -12.80 -0.08 -1.63
CA HIS A 15 -12.42 0.27 -3.01
C HIS A 15 -12.65 -0.85 -4.02
N LEU A 16 -13.14 -2.01 -3.57
CA LEU A 16 -13.64 -3.11 -4.41
C LEU A 16 -15.15 -3.04 -4.64
N ARG A 17 -15.84 -2.06 -4.03
CA ARG A 17 -17.30 -1.96 -4.10
C ARG A 17 -17.82 -1.79 -5.52
N LEU A 18 -19.00 -2.33 -5.75
CA LEU A 18 -19.81 -2.16 -6.96
C LEU A 18 -20.85 -1.05 -6.75
N HIS A 19 -21.57 -0.72 -7.83
CA HIS A 19 -22.69 0.21 -7.73
C HIS A 19 -23.78 -0.37 -6.82
N GLU A 20 -24.46 0.51 -6.07
CA GLU A 20 -25.59 0.17 -5.17
C GLU A 20 -25.22 -0.63 -3.90
N GLU A 21 -23.94 -0.70 -3.54
CA GLU A 21 -23.49 -1.28 -2.27
C GLU A 21 -23.43 -0.23 -1.15
N ASP A 22 -24.60 0.19 -0.66
CA ASP A 22 -24.74 1.28 0.35
C ASP A 22 -23.90 1.04 1.62
N ILE A 23 -23.84 -0.21 2.10
CA ILE A 23 -23.03 -0.58 3.28
C ILE A 23 -21.54 -0.28 3.04
N LEU A 24 -21.03 -0.54 1.83
CA LEU A 24 -19.63 -0.28 1.51
C LEU A 24 -19.36 1.20 1.23
N GLU A 25 -20.35 1.96 0.78
CA GLU A 25 -20.25 3.42 0.70
C GLU A 25 -20.19 4.06 2.10
N GLU A 26 -21.04 3.63 3.02
CA GLU A 26 -21.00 4.05 4.43
C GLU A 26 -19.67 3.64 5.09
N ALA A 27 -19.22 2.40 4.87
CA ALA A 27 -17.97 1.91 5.40
C ALA A 27 -16.75 2.67 4.84
N LEU A 28 -16.78 3.11 3.59
CA LEU A 28 -15.74 3.97 3.01
C LEU A 28 -15.67 5.30 3.77
N ALA A 29 -16.81 5.98 3.93
CA ALA A 29 -16.87 7.27 4.62
C ALA A 29 -16.43 7.14 6.08
N PHE A 30 -16.90 6.09 6.76
CA PHE A 30 -16.57 5.79 8.14
C PHE A 30 -15.08 5.51 8.33
N SER A 31 -14.53 4.54 7.60
CA SER A 31 -13.12 4.14 7.72
C SER A 31 -12.19 5.30 7.35
N LYS A 32 -12.51 6.08 6.32
CA LYS A 32 -11.75 7.28 5.96
C LYS A 32 -11.70 8.30 7.11
N ALA A 33 -12.84 8.59 7.74
CA ALA A 33 -12.90 9.52 8.86
C ALA A 33 -12.08 9.03 10.07
N GLN A 34 -12.16 7.74 10.40
CA GLN A 34 -11.36 7.14 11.48
C GLN A 34 -9.86 7.17 11.18
N LEU A 35 -9.45 6.93 9.93
CA LEU A 35 -8.05 7.00 9.51
C LEU A 35 -7.49 8.43 9.58
N ILE A 36 -8.25 9.44 9.13
CA ILE A 36 -7.85 10.85 9.25
C ILE A 36 -7.69 11.25 10.72
N LYS A 37 -8.63 10.85 11.59
CA LYS A 37 -8.52 11.06 13.02
C LYS A 37 -7.27 10.36 13.59
N SER A 38 -7.06 9.10 13.22
CA SER A 38 -5.90 8.31 13.66
C SER A 38 -4.59 8.95 13.22
N LEU A 39 -4.54 9.59 12.05
CA LEU A 39 -3.35 10.30 11.55
C LEU A 39 -3.03 11.54 12.39
N ALA A 40 -4.04 12.27 12.86
CA ALA A 40 -3.86 13.43 13.73
C ALA A 40 -3.42 13.06 15.14
N GLU A 41 -3.83 11.87 15.63
CA GLU A 41 -3.56 11.41 16.99
C GLU A 41 -2.31 10.51 17.09
N ASN A 42 -1.83 9.92 15.98
CA ASN A 42 -0.67 9.02 16.00
C ASN A 42 0.66 9.76 16.01
N SER A 43 1.52 9.37 16.95
CA SER A 43 2.93 9.78 16.98
C SER A 43 3.85 8.82 16.21
N CYS A 44 3.38 7.62 15.82
CA CYS A 44 4.19 6.65 15.08
C CYS A 44 4.37 7.09 13.62
N PRO A 45 5.57 7.53 13.19
CA PRO A 45 5.76 8.11 11.85
C PRO A 45 5.52 7.09 10.73
N ARG A 46 5.83 5.82 11.00
CA ARG A 46 5.64 4.72 10.05
C ARG A 46 4.16 4.45 9.80
N LEU A 47 3.38 4.31 10.88
CA LEU A 47 1.94 4.09 10.76
C LEU A 47 1.25 5.30 10.13
N ALA A 48 1.65 6.51 10.51
CA ALA A 48 1.18 7.74 9.88
C ALA A 48 1.43 7.73 8.36
N LYS A 49 2.65 7.38 7.93
CA LYS A 49 2.99 7.25 6.50
C LYS A 49 2.15 6.19 5.79
N GLN A 50 1.90 5.04 6.42
CA GLN A 50 1.03 4.01 5.85
C GLN A 50 -0.41 4.52 5.67
N ILE A 51 -0.97 5.19 6.69
CA ILE A 51 -2.30 5.80 6.61
C ILE A 51 -2.36 6.83 5.50
N SER A 52 -1.39 7.76 5.43
CA SER A 52 -1.33 8.78 4.39
C SER A 52 -1.28 8.17 2.99
N ASN A 53 -0.42 7.17 2.78
CA ASN A 53 -0.28 6.50 1.49
C ASN A 53 -1.59 5.81 1.06
N THR A 54 -2.24 5.06 1.96
CA THR A 54 -3.51 4.38 1.68
C THR A 54 -4.64 5.38 1.38
N LEU A 55 -4.70 6.50 2.10
CA LEU A 55 -5.71 7.54 1.85
C LEU A 55 -5.50 8.28 0.52
N GLU A 56 -4.26 8.41 0.07
CA GLU A 56 -3.92 9.04 -1.21
C GLU A 56 -4.14 8.07 -2.38
N TYR A 57 -3.63 6.85 -2.26
CA TYR A 57 -3.72 5.80 -3.28
C TYR A 57 -4.11 4.46 -2.65
N PRO A 58 -5.41 4.11 -2.65
CA PRO A 58 -5.87 2.81 -2.21
C PRO A 58 -5.21 1.70 -3.02
N LEU A 59 -4.78 0.61 -2.37
CA LEU A 59 -4.05 -0.50 -2.96
C LEU A 59 -4.67 -1.01 -4.27
N HIS A 60 -5.99 -1.17 -4.32
CA HIS A 60 -6.70 -1.67 -5.51
C HIS A 60 -6.59 -0.73 -6.73
N LYS A 61 -6.32 0.56 -6.51
CA LYS A 61 -6.20 1.59 -7.56
C LYS A 61 -4.75 1.96 -7.86
N SER A 62 -3.80 1.40 -7.12
CA SER A 62 -2.38 1.74 -7.21
C SER A 62 -1.65 0.87 -8.23
N MET A 63 -0.56 1.40 -8.80
CA MET A 63 0.28 0.62 -9.72
C MET A 63 1.03 -0.48 -8.94
N PRO A 64 0.84 -1.77 -9.26
CA PRO A 64 1.42 -2.87 -8.49
C PRO A 64 2.94 -2.77 -8.32
N ARG A 65 3.63 -2.26 -9.36
CA ARG A 65 5.09 -2.11 -9.32
C ARG A 65 5.57 -1.03 -8.36
N LEU A 66 4.83 0.08 -8.26
CA LEU A 66 5.13 1.16 -7.32
C LEU A 66 4.81 0.74 -5.89
N GLU A 67 3.70 0.02 -5.69
CA GLU A 67 3.33 -0.49 -4.38
C GLU A 67 4.28 -1.56 -3.88
N ALA A 68 4.75 -2.47 -4.75
CA ALA A 68 5.79 -3.43 -4.39
C ALA A 68 7.06 -2.73 -3.88
N LEU A 69 7.51 -1.65 -4.53
CA LEU A 69 8.67 -0.87 -4.09
C LEU A 69 8.45 -0.26 -2.69
N LYS A 70 7.31 0.42 -2.48
CA LYS A 70 6.97 1.02 -1.18
C LYS A 70 6.85 -0.04 -0.09
N PHE A 71 6.19 -1.15 -0.41
CA PHE A 71 5.87 -2.20 0.55
C PHE A 71 7.10 -3.03 0.94
N ILE A 72 8.06 -3.26 0.04
CA ILE A 72 9.34 -3.91 0.40
C ILE A 72 10.05 -3.13 1.50
N SER A 73 10.19 -1.80 1.35
CA SER A 73 10.80 -0.94 2.38
C SER A 73 9.98 -0.88 3.66
N PHE A 74 8.64 -0.92 3.55
CA PHE A 74 7.76 -0.98 4.71
C PHE A 74 7.90 -2.31 5.45
N TYR A 75 7.89 -3.44 4.74
CA TYR A 75 7.95 -4.79 5.32
C TYR A 75 9.29 -5.07 6.00
N GLU A 76 10.38 -4.52 5.47
CA GLU A 76 11.72 -4.58 6.08
C GLU A 76 11.77 -4.04 7.52
N GLN A 77 10.83 -3.17 7.89
CA GLN A 77 10.77 -2.57 9.22
C GLN A 77 9.80 -3.30 10.17
N GLU A 78 9.07 -4.33 9.72
CA GLU A 78 8.13 -5.09 10.57
C GLU A 78 8.89 -5.91 11.62
N GLU A 79 8.32 -6.01 12.82
CA GLU A 79 8.91 -6.83 13.91
C GLU A 79 8.84 -8.33 13.58
N SER A 80 7.79 -8.77 12.87
CA SER A 80 7.54 -10.16 12.51
C SER A 80 7.90 -10.46 11.05
N ILE A 81 9.12 -10.07 10.66
CA ILE A 81 9.58 -10.25 9.28
C ILE A 81 9.91 -11.71 8.95
N ASN A 82 9.53 -12.14 7.75
CA ASN A 82 10.04 -13.36 7.14
C ASN A 82 11.21 -12.98 6.21
N GLU A 83 12.44 -13.28 6.65
CA GLU A 83 13.66 -12.92 5.93
C GLU A 83 13.73 -13.55 4.54
N THR A 84 13.24 -14.79 4.38
CA THR A 84 13.19 -15.46 3.08
C THR A 84 12.27 -14.73 2.11
N LEU A 85 11.09 -14.30 2.57
CA LEU A 85 10.16 -13.52 1.77
C LEU A 85 10.73 -12.15 1.39
N LEU A 86 11.37 -11.44 2.35
CA LEU A 86 12.00 -10.15 2.08
C LEU A 86 13.12 -10.28 1.03
N LEU A 87 13.99 -11.28 1.19
CA LEU A 87 15.08 -11.53 0.24
C LEU A 87 14.53 -11.83 -1.15
N PHE A 88 13.53 -12.71 -1.24
CA PHE A 88 12.89 -13.03 -2.51
C PHE A 88 12.29 -11.79 -3.17
N ALA A 89 11.53 -10.98 -2.43
CA ALA A 89 10.90 -9.77 -2.96
C ALA A 89 11.94 -8.77 -3.50
N LYS A 90 13.06 -8.58 -2.80
CA LYS A 90 14.16 -7.71 -3.27
C LYS A 90 14.82 -8.23 -4.55
N LEU A 91 15.11 -9.54 -4.62
CA LEU A 91 15.73 -10.15 -5.79
C LEU A 91 14.83 -10.10 -7.02
N ASP A 92 13.55 -10.47 -6.87
CA ASP A 92 12.58 -10.41 -7.95
C ASP A 92 12.38 -8.97 -8.45
N PHE A 93 12.28 -8.00 -7.52
CA PHE A 93 12.19 -6.60 -7.89
C PHE A 93 13.41 -6.17 -8.71
N ASN A 94 14.63 -6.42 -8.25
CA ASN A 94 15.84 -6.01 -8.97
C ASN A 94 15.96 -6.69 -10.34
N ARG A 95 15.57 -7.97 -10.46
CA ARG A 95 15.57 -8.70 -11.72
C ARG A 95 14.66 -8.05 -12.76
N VAL A 96 13.41 -7.76 -12.39
CA VAL A 96 12.45 -7.11 -13.30
C VAL A 96 12.88 -5.67 -13.63
N GLN A 97 13.49 -4.96 -12.67
CA GLN A 97 14.03 -3.62 -12.92
C GLN A 97 15.15 -3.63 -13.97
N LEU A 98 16.03 -4.64 -13.94
CA LEU A 98 17.08 -4.81 -14.93
C LEU A 98 16.51 -5.03 -16.34
N LEU A 99 15.44 -5.83 -16.47
CA LEU A 99 14.75 -6.04 -17.75
C LEU A 99 14.17 -4.73 -18.29
N HIS A 100 13.47 -3.96 -17.44
CA HIS A 100 12.95 -2.64 -17.85
C HIS A 100 14.07 -1.68 -18.30
N GLN A 101 15.23 -1.69 -17.64
CA GLN A 101 16.38 -0.88 -18.05
C GLN A 101 16.95 -1.30 -19.41
N GLN A 102 16.99 -2.61 -19.69
CA GLN A 102 17.38 -3.13 -20.99
C GLN A 102 16.40 -2.67 -22.08
N ASP A 103 15.10 -2.84 -21.86
CA ASP A 103 14.05 -2.41 -22.80
C ASP A 103 14.15 -0.91 -23.09
N LEU A 104 14.30 -0.07 -22.07
CA LEU A 104 14.51 1.37 -22.22
C LEU A 104 15.79 1.69 -23.01
N SER A 105 16.86 0.92 -22.81
CA SER A 105 18.11 1.11 -23.56
C SER A 105 17.94 0.76 -25.05
N HIS A 106 17.11 -0.22 -25.38
CA HIS A 106 16.78 -0.55 -26.76
C HIS A 106 15.89 0.53 -27.41
N LEU A 107 14.85 0.97 -26.69
CA LEU A 107 13.93 2.01 -27.17
C LEU A 107 14.61 3.37 -27.37
N SER A 108 15.53 3.75 -26.49
CA SER A 108 16.26 5.02 -26.59
C SER A 108 17.34 5.05 -27.68
N ARG A 109 17.72 3.88 -28.22
CA ARG A 109 18.62 3.75 -29.37
C ARG A 109 17.88 3.65 -30.71
N SER A 110 16.54 3.55 -30.67
CA SER A 110 15.65 3.49 -31.82
C SER A 110 15.22 4.90 -32.23
#